data_AF-A0A812VPU6-F1
#
_entry.id   AF-A0A812VPU6-F1
#
_cell.length_a   1.000
_cell.length_b   1.000
_cell.length_c   1.000
_cell.angle_alpha   90.00
_cell.angle_beta   90.00
_cell.angle_gamma   90.00
#
_symmetry.space_group_name_H-M   'P 1'
#
loop_
_entity.id
_entity.type
_entity.pdbx_description
1 polymer ?
#
loop_
_entity_poly.entity_id
_entity_poly.type
_entity_poly.pdbx_seq_one_letter_code
_entity_poly.pdbx_strand_id
1 'polypeptide(L)'
;MGSGASAGASTPTLPWPEGATAVLRPDGTLPDGLKTSGPVPSTESGVPFWRLGGAGKGRLRVIEDTAGLLELKENFTIAVCFRPGAGDAQGWDSLLLGHDNKHWLAVPGDDKTKVCCMDGDSSLNLNADFLDQGWIQLFLRSVEGGTSVFGMDQEGLLDLGTFPTSLVGSKLRNAGWATNEVDIAAIAFWDRTLTWAELSLPTPATAPAPPPAPDAPIPKRIFGQVTDLAGEPLKDVSIKWKMGGCVSDGEGSFEMLEEAETDVPEDGSQASASSASSCVSFECDGFAPTSMRVSVASEQSIVVALRKLSASATLDATEGGQVVDPSSGSSVTVPPSTLVYADGSPVTGPVTVSLSVIDATDPASLASMPGDFSAIGANGESVMLESLGAAWIGAVDSKGEALEVKEDSEGPAGAKGGEA
;
A
#
# COMPACT_ATOMS: atom_id res chain seq x y z
N MET A 1 -42.98 5.94 -2.59
CA MET A 1 -42.86 4.57 -2.03
C MET A 1 -42.10 3.73 -3.04
N GLY A 2 -40.92 3.27 -2.66
CA GLY A 2 -40.01 2.51 -3.53
C GLY A 2 -38.65 2.46 -2.86
N SER A 3 -38.54 1.61 -1.84
CA SER A 3 -37.29 1.27 -1.15
C SER A 3 -36.40 0.53 -2.14
N GLY A 4 -35.25 1.12 -2.49
CA GLY A 4 -34.21 0.49 -3.30
C GLY A 4 -33.06 0.09 -2.39
N ALA A 5 -32.87 -1.23 -2.24
CA ALA A 5 -31.78 -1.84 -1.49
C ALA A 5 -30.40 -1.51 -2.12
N SER A 6 -29.39 -1.33 -1.28
CA SER A 6 -28.00 -1.17 -1.72
C SER A 6 -27.44 -2.49 -2.25
N ALA A 7 -26.69 -2.43 -3.36
CA ALA A 7 -25.89 -3.53 -3.88
C ALA A 7 -24.43 -3.28 -3.49
N GLY A 8 -23.88 -4.16 -2.65
CA GLY A 8 -22.50 -4.13 -2.20
C GLY A 8 -21.51 -4.49 -3.30
N ALA A 9 -20.30 -3.91 -3.22
CA ALA A 9 -19.16 -4.32 -4.01
C ALA A 9 -18.90 -5.81 -3.81
N SER A 10 -18.81 -6.55 -4.91
CA SER A 10 -18.58 -7.99 -4.91
C SER A 10 -17.14 -8.27 -4.44
N THR A 11 -17.01 -8.67 -3.17
CA THR A 11 -15.86 -9.41 -2.64
C THR A 11 -15.47 -10.50 -3.64
N PRO A 12 -14.18 -10.78 -3.90
CA PRO A 12 -13.78 -11.96 -4.66
C PRO A 12 -14.37 -13.19 -3.96
N THR A 13 -15.49 -13.67 -4.48
CA THR A 13 -16.12 -14.89 -4.02
C THR A 13 -15.20 -16.01 -4.47
N LEU A 14 -14.34 -16.47 -3.54
CA LEU A 14 -13.73 -17.78 -3.66
C LEU A 14 -14.86 -18.75 -4.01
N PRO A 15 -14.87 -19.33 -5.22
CA PRO A 15 -16.01 -20.10 -5.72
C PRO A 15 -16.01 -21.45 -5.02
N TRP A 16 -16.71 -21.49 -3.89
CA TRP A 16 -17.00 -22.75 -3.22
C TRP A 16 -18.25 -23.35 -3.86
N PRO A 17 -18.32 -24.68 -3.99
CA PRO A 17 -19.56 -25.36 -4.33
C PRO A 17 -20.67 -24.98 -3.35
N GLU A 18 -21.91 -24.88 -3.81
CA GLU A 18 -23.01 -24.49 -2.93
C GLU A 18 -23.28 -25.54 -1.82
N GLY A 19 -24.00 -25.11 -0.79
CA GLY A 19 -24.47 -25.99 0.27
C GLY A 19 -23.42 -26.32 1.34
N ALA A 20 -22.44 -25.45 1.55
CA ALA A 20 -21.57 -25.55 2.72
C ALA A 20 -22.40 -25.37 4.00
N THR A 21 -22.18 -26.22 5.00
CA THR A 21 -22.82 -26.14 6.33
C THR A 21 -22.26 -24.98 7.15
N ALA A 22 -20.98 -24.65 6.95
CA ALA A 22 -20.33 -23.48 7.53
C ALA A 22 -19.23 -22.96 6.60
N VAL A 23 -19.10 -21.63 6.56
CA VAL A 23 -17.98 -20.95 5.88
C VAL A 23 -17.40 -19.92 6.83
N LEU A 24 -16.11 -20.08 7.15
CA LEU A 24 -15.33 -19.14 7.93
C LEU A 24 -14.64 -18.18 6.97
N ARG A 25 -14.95 -16.88 7.07
CA ARG A 25 -14.26 -15.79 6.36
C ARG A 25 -13.93 -14.64 7.31
N PRO A 26 -12.86 -13.88 7.07
CA PRO A 26 -12.49 -12.74 7.91
C PRO A 26 -13.53 -11.63 7.94
N ASP A 27 -14.24 -11.43 6.83
CA ASP A 27 -15.30 -10.43 6.63
C ASP A 27 -16.70 -11.07 6.62
N GLY A 28 -16.80 -12.38 6.83
CA GLY A 28 -18.05 -13.13 6.73
C GLY A 28 -18.87 -13.12 8.02
N THR A 29 -20.18 -13.16 7.88
CA THR A 29 -21.07 -13.48 9.01
C THR A 29 -20.97 -14.97 9.33
N LEU A 30 -20.69 -15.29 10.59
CA LEU A 30 -20.66 -16.68 11.05
C LEU A 30 -22.10 -17.21 11.23
N PRO A 31 -22.34 -18.52 11.00
CA PRO A 31 -23.61 -19.15 11.35
C PRO A 31 -23.97 -18.99 12.83
N ASP A 32 -25.27 -19.00 13.14
CA ASP A 32 -25.76 -18.95 14.52
C ASP A 32 -25.17 -20.09 15.37
N GLY A 33 -24.72 -19.75 16.58
CA GLY A 33 -24.10 -20.70 17.51
C GLY A 33 -22.64 -21.04 17.21
N LEU A 34 -22.04 -20.44 16.16
CA LEU A 34 -20.62 -20.53 15.86
C LEU A 34 -19.92 -19.22 16.25
N LYS A 35 -18.93 -19.30 17.14
CA LYS A 35 -18.05 -18.17 17.50
C LYS A 35 -16.60 -18.55 17.33
N THR A 36 -15.86 -17.65 16.68
CA THR A 36 -14.41 -17.76 16.55
C THR A 36 -13.72 -16.55 17.18
N SER A 37 -12.44 -16.69 17.48
CA SER A 37 -11.57 -15.60 17.90
C SER A 37 -10.27 -15.71 17.11
N GLY A 38 -9.82 -14.61 16.52
CA GLY A 38 -8.61 -14.57 15.70
C GLY A 38 -7.98 -13.19 15.70
N PRO A 39 -6.84 -13.02 15.02
CA PRO A 39 -6.27 -11.71 14.79
C PRO A 39 -7.19 -10.85 13.93
N VAL A 40 -6.94 -9.54 13.92
CA VAL A 40 -7.62 -8.59 13.05
C VAL A 40 -7.36 -9.01 11.58
N PRO A 41 -8.41 -9.13 10.75
CA PRO A 41 -8.26 -9.40 9.32
C PRO A 41 -7.37 -8.36 8.62
N SER A 42 -6.60 -8.83 7.65
CA SER A 42 -5.88 -8.00 6.69
C SER A 42 -6.55 -8.11 5.32
N THR A 43 -6.23 -7.19 4.41
CA THR A 43 -6.69 -7.26 3.02
C THR A 43 -5.53 -6.95 2.09
N GLU A 44 -5.35 -7.77 1.06
CA GLU A 44 -4.33 -7.58 0.03
C GLU A 44 -4.93 -7.94 -1.32
N SER A 45 -4.76 -7.07 -2.32
CA SER A 45 -5.35 -7.25 -3.65
C SER A 45 -6.86 -7.55 -3.61
N GLY A 46 -7.58 -6.95 -2.65
CA GLY A 46 -9.02 -7.14 -2.46
C GLY A 46 -9.44 -8.47 -1.82
N VAL A 47 -8.49 -9.33 -1.42
CA VAL A 47 -8.79 -10.59 -0.72
C VAL A 47 -8.61 -10.38 0.78
N PRO A 48 -9.67 -10.49 1.60
CA PRO A 48 -9.55 -10.48 3.05
C PRO A 48 -8.96 -11.81 3.55
N PHE A 49 -8.06 -11.75 4.53
CA PHE A 49 -7.46 -12.94 5.14
C PHE A 49 -7.06 -12.73 6.60
N TRP A 50 -6.86 -13.83 7.33
CA TRP A 50 -6.18 -13.82 8.63
C TRP A 50 -4.71 -14.16 8.44
N ARG A 51 -3.82 -13.31 8.97
CA ARG A 51 -2.40 -13.62 9.11
C ARG A 51 -2.15 -14.37 10.41
N LEU A 52 -1.75 -15.63 10.31
CA LEU A 52 -1.61 -16.56 11.43
C LEU A 52 -0.16 -17.05 11.55
N GLY A 53 0.20 -17.61 12.70
CA GLY A 53 1.55 -18.09 12.99
C GLY A 53 2.57 -16.97 13.20
N GLY A 54 3.82 -17.23 12.82
CA GLY A 54 4.93 -16.28 12.87
C GLY A 54 5.28 -15.76 14.26
N ALA A 55 5.96 -14.60 14.29
CA ALA A 55 6.35 -13.93 15.53
C ALA A 55 5.15 -13.53 16.39
N GLY A 56 4.02 -13.20 15.75
CA GLY A 56 2.77 -12.85 16.42
C GLY A 56 2.04 -14.03 17.06
N LYS A 57 2.37 -15.27 16.66
CA LYS A 57 1.71 -16.52 17.08
C LYS A 57 0.18 -16.43 16.98
N GLY A 58 -0.31 -15.66 16.01
CA GLY A 58 -1.74 -15.47 15.76
C GLY A 58 -2.38 -16.79 15.37
N ARG A 59 -3.58 -17.06 15.86
CA ARG A 59 -4.34 -18.25 15.44
C ARG A 59 -5.83 -17.98 15.48
N LEU A 60 -6.56 -18.54 14.53
CA LEU A 60 -8.01 -18.59 14.59
C LEU A 60 -8.41 -19.72 15.53
N ARG A 61 -9.21 -19.44 16.55
CA ARG A 61 -9.70 -20.41 17.53
C ARG A 61 -11.20 -20.52 17.43
N VAL A 62 -11.72 -21.74 17.45
CA VAL A 62 -13.14 -21.99 17.63
C VAL A 62 -13.45 -21.88 19.12
N ILE A 63 -14.28 -20.90 19.51
CA ILE A 63 -14.65 -20.64 20.91
C ILE A 63 -15.93 -21.38 21.26
N GLU A 64 -16.89 -21.36 20.35
CA GLU A 64 -18.19 -21.98 20.52
C GLU A 64 -18.65 -22.55 19.18
N ASP A 65 -19.17 -23.77 19.19
CA ASP A 65 -19.81 -24.41 18.05
C ASP A 65 -20.89 -25.35 18.60
N THR A 66 -22.02 -24.75 19.00
CA THR A 66 -23.12 -25.45 19.68
C THR A 66 -23.85 -26.41 18.77
N ALA A 67 -23.90 -26.10 17.47
CA ALA A 67 -24.57 -26.92 16.47
C ALA A 67 -23.67 -28.03 15.92
N GLY A 68 -22.39 -28.07 16.27
CA GLY A 68 -21.44 -29.08 15.78
C GLY A 68 -21.16 -28.93 14.28
N LEU A 69 -21.21 -27.69 13.76
CA LEU A 69 -21.02 -27.39 12.35
C LEU A 69 -19.61 -27.67 11.87
N LEU A 70 -18.63 -27.62 12.78
CA LEU A 70 -17.22 -27.87 12.49
C LEU A 70 -16.76 -29.28 12.88
N GLU A 71 -17.70 -30.17 13.21
CA GLU A 71 -17.45 -31.59 13.45
C GLU A 71 -17.65 -32.40 12.16
N LEU A 72 -16.63 -33.17 11.78
CA LEU A 72 -16.59 -33.90 10.53
C LEU A 72 -17.45 -35.17 10.64
N LYS A 73 -18.51 -35.23 9.84
CA LYS A 73 -19.41 -36.39 9.77
C LYS A 73 -18.78 -37.53 8.96
N GLU A 74 -19.48 -38.66 8.85
CA GLU A 74 -18.99 -39.84 8.10
C GLU A 74 -18.64 -39.48 6.65
N ASN A 75 -19.51 -38.71 6.02
CA ASN A 75 -19.25 -38.07 4.74
C ASN A 75 -18.93 -36.61 5.01
N PHE A 76 -17.75 -36.15 4.58
CA PHE A 76 -17.40 -34.74 4.71
C PHE A 76 -16.59 -34.27 3.52
N THR A 77 -16.67 -32.97 3.29
CA THR A 77 -15.67 -32.23 2.52
C THR A 77 -15.29 -30.99 3.32
N ILE A 78 -14.01 -30.68 3.36
CA ILE A 78 -13.47 -29.43 3.87
C ILE A 78 -12.77 -28.78 2.71
N ALA A 79 -12.85 -27.47 2.63
CA ALA A 79 -12.06 -26.72 1.68
C ALA A 79 -11.38 -25.55 2.37
N VAL A 80 -10.13 -25.29 2.02
CA VAL A 80 -9.32 -24.22 2.62
C VAL A 80 -8.65 -23.42 1.51
N CYS A 81 -8.76 -22.10 1.61
CA CYS A 81 -8.03 -21.17 0.77
C CYS A 81 -6.97 -20.47 1.64
N PHE A 82 -5.71 -20.69 1.32
CA PHE A 82 -4.57 -20.18 2.09
C PHE A 82 -3.39 -19.84 1.19
N ARG A 83 -2.40 -19.16 1.74
CA ARG A 83 -1.07 -19.05 1.14
C ARG A 83 0.00 -19.18 2.23
N PRO A 84 1.11 -19.90 1.99
CA PRO A 84 2.27 -19.86 2.87
C PRO A 84 2.80 -18.42 2.97
N GLY A 85 3.06 -17.96 4.19
CA GLY A 85 3.62 -16.64 4.47
C GLY A 85 5.15 -16.68 4.63
N ALA A 86 5.71 -15.66 5.28
CA ALA A 86 7.14 -15.56 5.58
C ALA A 86 7.60 -16.57 6.64
N GLY A 87 8.90 -16.93 6.58
CA GLY A 87 9.56 -17.82 7.55
C GLY A 87 10.10 -19.09 6.92
N ASP A 88 11.17 -19.61 7.53
CA ASP A 88 11.95 -20.80 7.14
C ASP A 88 12.22 -21.74 8.35
N ALA A 89 11.48 -21.54 9.44
CA ALA A 89 11.63 -22.37 10.62
C ALA A 89 11.26 -23.82 10.30
N GLN A 90 12.14 -24.75 10.66
CA GLN A 90 11.89 -26.18 10.49
C GLN A 90 10.68 -26.65 11.31
N GLY A 91 10.02 -27.70 10.84
CA GLY A 91 8.87 -28.30 11.48
C GLY A 91 7.62 -28.18 10.62
N TRP A 92 6.46 -28.28 11.26
CA TRP A 92 5.17 -28.34 10.60
C TRP A 92 4.28 -27.18 11.01
N ASP A 93 3.81 -26.43 10.03
CA ASP A 93 2.86 -25.35 10.19
C ASP A 93 1.44 -25.87 9.97
N SER A 94 0.67 -25.94 11.04
CA SER A 94 -0.69 -26.51 10.98
C SER A 94 -1.65 -25.49 10.43
N LEU A 95 -2.16 -25.75 9.24
CA LEU A 95 -3.23 -24.96 8.64
C LEU A 95 -4.54 -25.21 9.40
N LEU A 96 -4.86 -26.48 9.64
CA LEU A 96 -6.08 -26.91 10.32
C LEU A 96 -5.74 -27.95 11.40
N LEU A 97 -6.14 -27.68 12.65
CA LEU A 97 -5.85 -28.52 13.81
C LEU A 97 -7.16 -28.95 14.49
N GLY A 98 -7.36 -30.26 14.60
CA GLY A 98 -8.48 -30.88 15.28
C GLY A 98 -8.40 -30.85 16.80
N HIS A 99 -9.54 -31.07 17.47
CA HIS A 99 -9.61 -31.20 18.93
C HIS A 99 -8.92 -32.47 19.46
N ASP A 100 -8.81 -33.48 18.62
CA ASP A 100 -8.10 -34.74 18.83
C ASP A 100 -6.57 -34.60 18.63
N ASN A 101 -6.09 -33.37 18.42
CA ASN A 101 -4.70 -33.03 18.09
C ASN A 101 -4.21 -33.62 16.75
N LYS A 102 -5.11 -34.06 15.88
CA LYS A 102 -4.75 -34.39 14.49
C LYS A 102 -4.55 -33.11 13.71
N HIS A 103 -3.44 -33.04 12.98
CA HIS A 103 -3.20 -31.98 12.02
C HIS A 103 -3.88 -32.41 10.73
N TRP A 104 -5.08 -31.89 10.49
CA TRP A 104 -5.85 -32.25 9.30
C TRP A 104 -5.10 -31.87 8.03
N LEU A 105 -4.44 -30.72 8.09
CA LEU A 105 -3.59 -30.21 7.03
C LEU A 105 -2.47 -29.38 7.64
N ALA A 106 -1.23 -29.70 7.28
CA ALA A 106 -0.04 -28.93 7.64
C ALA A 106 0.91 -28.82 6.44
N VAL A 107 1.75 -27.79 6.48
CA VAL A 107 2.80 -27.52 5.47
C VAL A 107 4.14 -27.58 6.18
N PRO A 108 5.17 -28.25 5.62
CA PRO A 108 6.50 -28.20 6.19
C PRO A 108 7.09 -26.79 6.05
N GLY A 109 7.69 -26.28 7.11
CA GLY A 109 8.25 -24.93 7.11
C GLY A 109 9.47 -24.76 6.19
N ASP A 110 10.21 -25.85 5.96
CA ASP A 110 11.39 -25.93 5.09
C ASP A 110 11.06 -26.30 3.64
N ASP A 111 9.88 -26.85 3.38
CA ASP A 111 9.44 -27.25 2.04
C ASP A 111 7.95 -26.96 1.83
N LYS A 112 7.66 -25.72 1.43
CA LYS A 112 6.30 -25.23 1.20
C LYS A 112 5.61 -25.84 -0.01
N THR A 113 6.25 -26.77 -0.72
CA THR A 113 5.67 -27.51 -1.86
C THR A 113 4.98 -28.81 -1.44
N LYS A 114 4.93 -29.11 -0.14
CA LYS A 114 4.30 -30.32 0.37
C LYS A 114 3.16 -30.00 1.33
N VAL A 115 2.22 -30.92 1.38
CA VAL A 115 1.21 -30.96 2.44
C VAL A 115 1.22 -32.31 3.14
N CYS A 116 0.85 -32.31 4.40
CA CYS A 116 0.68 -33.55 5.16
C CYS A 116 -0.56 -33.50 6.06
N CYS A 117 -1.00 -34.70 6.45
CA CYS A 117 -1.86 -34.89 7.61
C CYS A 117 -1.05 -35.65 8.65
N MET A 118 -1.17 -35.24 9.91
CA MET A 118 -0.46 -35.87 11.02
C MET A 118 -1.42 -36.41 12.08
N ASP A 119 -1.16 -37.64 12.50
CA ASP A 119 -1.82 -38.30 13.63
C ASP A 119 -0.74 -38.83 14.58
N GLY A 120 -0.47 -38.09 15.65
CA GLY A 120 0.70 -38.31 16.51
C GLY A 120 2.00 -38.16 15.72
N ASP A 121 2.84 -39.20 15.76
CA ASP A 121 4.16 -39.21 15.10
C ASP A 121 4.10 -39.64 13.63
N SER A 122 2.93 -40.03 13.12
CA SER A 122 2.77 -40.46 11.73
C SER A 122 2.47 -39.26 10.83
N SER A 123 3.36 -39.00 9.86
CA SER A 123 3.16 -38.03 8.79
C SER A 123 3.26 -38.71 7.43
N LEU A 124 2.27 -38.48 6.56
CA LEU A 124 2.37 -38.81 5.14
C LEU A 124 2.43 -37.51 4.36
N ASN A 125 3.43 -37.36 3.48
CA ASN A 125 3.62 -36.17 2.67
C ASN A 125 3.04 -36.42 1.28
N LEU A 126 2.24 -35.46 0.80
CA LEU A 126 1.77 -35.39 -0.57
C LEU A 126 2.49 -34.22 -1.24
N ASN A 127 2.97 -34.45 -2.47
CA ASN A 127 3.57 -33.39 -3.26
C ASN A 127 2.47 -32.47 -3.80
N ALA A 128 2.70 -31.18 -3.70
CA ALA A 128 1.83 -30.13 -4.17
C ALA A 128 2.72 -29.02 -4.76
N ASP A 129 3.36 -29.33 -5.89
CA ASP A 129 4.39 -28.49 -6.49
C ASP A 129 3.85 -27.10 -6.93
N PHE A 130 2.53 -26.91 -6.97
CA PHE A 130 1.84 -25.66 -7.31
C PHE A 130 1.61 -24.71 -6.11
N LEU A 131 2.09 -25.05 -4.91
CA LEU A 131 1.89 -24.23 -3.70
C LEU A 131 2.67 -22.90 -3.69
N ASP A 132 3.46 -22.59 -4.72
CA ASP A 132 4.19 -21.32 -4.83
C ASP A 132 3.45 -20.23 -5.63
N GLN A 133 2.26 -20.54 -6.17
CA GLN A 133 1.56 -19.67 -7.13
C GLN A 133 0.54 -18.68 -6.52
N GLY A 134 0.66 -18.34 -5.23
CA GLY A 134 -0.22 -17.38 -4.56
C GLY A 134 -1.30 -18.04 -3.70
N TRP A 135 -2.58 -17.70 -3.90
CA TRP A 135 -3.69 -18.28 -3.14
C TRP A 135 -3.97 -19.71 -3.61
N ILE A 136 -3.87 -20.66 -2.68
CA ILE A 136 -4.03 -22.08 -2.92
C ILE A 136 -5.37 -22.52 -2.36
N GLN A 137 -6.08 -23.33 -3.14
CA GLN A 137 -7.31 -23.99 -2.72
C GLN A 137 -7.08 -25.49 -2.63
N LEU A 138 -7.25 -26.04 -1.42
CA LEU A 138 -7.19 -27.48 -1.15
C LEU A 138 -8.53 -27.98 -0.62
N PHE A 139 -8.85 -29.22 -0.97
CA PHE A 139 -10.03 -29.93 -0.49
C PHE A 139 -9.61 -31.21 0.22
N LEU A 140 -10.21 -31.47 1.38
CA LEU A 140 -10.08 -32.72 2.11
C LEU A 140 -11.44 -33.42 2.09
N ARG A 141 -11.45 -34.72 1.80
CA ARG A 141 -12.69 -35.49 1.64
C ARG A 141 -12.58 -36.84 2.31
N SER A 142 -13.63 -37.29 3.01
CA SER A 142 -13.62 -38.64 3.55
C SER A 142 -13.66 -39.68 2.43
N VAL A 143 -12.90 -40.76 2.64
CA VAL A 143 -12.93 -41.97 1.82
C VAL A 143 -12.86 -43.19 2.74
N GLU A 144 -13.16 -44.37 2.22
CA GLU A 144 -13.06 -45.59 3.01
C GLU A 144 -11.62 -45.77 3.51
N GLY A 145 -11.47 -45.80 4.84
CA GLY A 145 -10.17 -46.00 5.48
C GLY A 145 -9.23 -44.77 5.50
N GLY A 146 -9.70 -43.57 5.14
CA GLY A 146 -8.81 -42.40 5.12
C GLY A 146 -9.44 -41.07 4.72
N THR A 147 -8.59 -40.13 4.33
CA THR A 147 -8.96 -38.79 3.85
C THR A 147 -8.20 -38.49 2.57
N SER A 148 -8.89 -38.27 1.45
CA SER A 148 -8.27 -37.85 0.19
C SER A 148 -8.09 -36.34 0.15
N VAL A 149 -7.03 -35.89 -0.52
CA VAL A 149 -6.71 -34.47 -0.71
C VAL A 149 -6.68 -34.13 -2.18
N PHE A 150 -7.36 -33.06 -2.53
CA PHE A 150 -7.38 -32.51 -3.88
C PHE A 150 -6.89 -31.06 -3.85
N GLY A 151 -6.20 -30.62 -4.89
CA GLY A 151 -5.81 -29.23 -5.10
C GLY A 151 -6.42 -28.66 -6.38
N MET A 152 -6.42 -27.34 -6.50
CA MET A 152 -6.76 -26.64 -7.75
C MET A 152 -5.53 -25.88 -8.26
N ASP A 153 -5.20 -26.08 -9.52
CA ASP A 153 -4.18 -25.32 -10.25
C ASP A 153 -4.79 -24.68 -11.53
N GLN A 154 -3.92 -24.20 -12.43
CA GLN A 154 -4.34 -23.57 -13.69
C GLN A 154 -4.97 -24.56 -14.69
N GLU A 155 -4.66 -25.85 -14.57
CA GLU A 155 -5.19 -26.92 -15.41
C GLU A 155 -6.46 -27.54 -14.82
N GLY A 156 -6.72 -27.31 -13.53
CA GLY A 156 -7.97 -27.62 -12.84
C GLY A 156 -7.76 -28.38 -11.55
N LEU A 157 -8.66 -29.32 -11.26
CA LEU A 157 -8.61 -30.13 -10.04
C LEU A 157 -7.59 -31.26 -10.17
N LEU A 158 -6.70 -31.39 -9.19
CA LEU A 158 -5.63 -32.39 -9.11
C LEU A 158 -5.82 -33.27 -7.87
N ASP A 159 -5.68 -34.59 -8.02
CA ASP A 159 -5.64 -35.54 -6.90
C ASP A 159 -4.21 -35.61 -6.35
N LEU A 160 -4.04 -35.19 -5.09
CA LEU A 160 -2.74 -35.17 -4.42
C LEU A 160 -2.45 -36.50 -3.71
N GLY A 161 -3.47 -37.31 -3.44
CA GLY A 161 -3.37 -38.59 -2.76
C GLY A 161 -4.31 -38.73 -1.57
N THR A 162 -4.08 -39.78 -0.78
CA THR A 162 -4.94 -40.14 0.36
C THR A 162 -4.11 -40.42 1.60
N PHE A 163 -4.49 -39.79 2.70
CA PHE A 163 -3.98 -40.09 4.03
C PHE A 163 -4.70 -41.30 4.62
N PRO A 164 -4.00 -42.25 5.27
CA PRO A 164 -4.63 -43.38 5.96
C PRO A 164 -5.37 -42.95 7.24
N THR A 165 -5.20 -41.69 7.65
CA THR A 165 -5.86 -41.12 8.81
C THR A 165 -7.28 -40.71 8.45
N SER A 166 -8.26 -41.33 9.13
CA SER A 166 -9.64 -40.84 9.11
C SER A 166 -9.78 -39.64 10.04
N LEU A 167 -10.39 -38.58 9.51
CA LEU A 167 -10.77 -37.38 10.27
C LEU A 167 -12.24 -37.40 10.73
N VAL A 168 -12.99 -38.47 10.41
CA VAL A 168 -14.39 -38.62 10.82
C VAL A 168 -14.51 -38.53 12.34
N GLY A 169 -15.45 -37.71 12.82
CA GLY A 169 -15.67 -37.40 14.23
C GLY A 169 -14.73 -36.34 14.81
N SER A 170 -13.69 -35.92 14.07
CA SER A 170 -12.83 -34.82 14.51
C SER A 170 -13.57 -33.48 14.39
N LYS A 171 -13.16 -32.49 15.19
CA LYS A 171 -13.75 -31.15 15.23
C LYS A 171 -12.68 -30.09 15.14
N LEU A 172 -12.89 -29.04 14.33
CA LEU A 172 -11.89 -27.98 14.17
C LEU A 172 -11.70 -27.27 15.51
N ARG A 173 -10.45 -27.18 15.97
CA ARG A 173 -10.08 -26.47 17.20
C ARG A 173 -9.39 -25.15 16.88
N ASN A 174 -8.36 -25.20 16.04
CA ASN A 174 -7.61 -24.01 15.63
C ASN A 174 -7.30 -24.05 14.12
N ALA A 175 -7.12 -22.88 13.52
CA ALA A 175 -6.44 -22.72 12.24
C ALA A 175 -5.18 -21.85 12.43
N GLY A 176 -4.14 -22.15 11.65
CA GLY A 176 -2.85 -21.45 11.68
C GLY A 176 -2.05 -21.66 12.97
N TRP A 177 -2.00 -22.89 13.49
CA TRP A 177 -1.05 -23.24 14.54
C TRP A 177 0.32 -23.50 13.91
N ALA A 178 1.03 -22.42 13.63
CA ALA A 178 2.23 -22.38 12.82
C ALA A 178 3.38 -21.61 13.51
N THR A 179 4.61 -22.03 13.25
CA THR A 179 5.83 -21.31 13.60
C THR A 179 6.15 -20.26 12.54
N ASN A 180 5.98 -20.59 11.27
CA ASN A 180 6.05 -19.63 10.18
C ASN A 180 4.70 -18.93 9.99
N GLU A 181 4.68 -17.87 9.18
CA GLU A 181 3.44 -17.18 8.84
C GLU A 181 2.63 -17.99 7.81
N VAL A 182 1.32 -17.95 7.96
CA VAL A 182 0.36 -18.49 7.00
C VAL A 182 -0.81 -17.53 6.93
N ASP A 183 -1.22 -17.18 5.71
CA ASP A 183 -2.42 -16.39 5.50
C ASP A 183 -3.58 -17.33 5.10
N ILE A 184 -4.72 -17.23 5.78
CA ILE A 184 -5.93 -18.03 5.49
C ILE A 184 -7.06 -17.08 5.09
N ALA A 185 -7.58 -17.21 3.87
CA ALA A 185 -8.68 -16.39 3.36
C ALA A 185 -10.05 -16.99 3.67
N ALA A 186 -10.19 -18.32 3.62
CA ALA A 186 -11.46 -18.97 3.92
C ALA A 186 -11.29 -20.45 4.28
N ILE A 187 -12.25 -20.95 5.06
CA ILE A 187 -12.42 -22.39 5.34
C ILE A 187 -13.91 -22.72 5.19
N ALA A 188 -14.25 -23.71 4.38
CA ALA A 188 -15.63 -24.15 4.15
C ALA A 188 -15.81 -25.62 4.50
N PHE A 189 -16.99 -25.98 4.99
CA PHE A 189 -17.34 -27.30 5.47
C PHE A 189 -18.62 -27.81 4.80
N TRP A 190 -18.64 -29.09 4.46
CA TRP A 190 -19.81 -29.83 4.00
C TRP A 190 -19.93 -31.13 4.79
N ASP A 191 -21.17 -31.50 5.15
CA ASP A 191 -21.54 -32.78 5.77
C ASP A 191 -21.79 -33.88 4.72
N ARG A 192 -21.21 -33.70 3.53
CA ARG A 192 -21.24 -34.63 2.41
C ARG A 192 -19.94 -34.62 1.64
N THR A 193 -19.73 -35.69 0.90
CA THR A 193 -18.63 -35.87 -0.04
C THR A 193 -18.99 -35.16 -1.34
N LEU A 194 -18.28 -34.08 -1.67
CA LEU A 194 -18.43 -33.40 -2.95
C LEU A 194 -17.91 -34.28 -4.09
N THR A 195 -18.65 -34.31 -5.18
CA THR A 195 -18.26 -35.02 -6.40
C THR A 195 -17.15 -34.26 -7.14
N TRP A 196 -16.41 -34.96 -8.00
CA TRP A 196 -15.41 -34.31 -8.86
C TRP A 196 -16.01 -33.16 -9.66
N ALA A 197 -17.21 -33.35 -10.22
CA ALA A 197 -17.88 -32.34 -11.04
C ALA A 197 -18.22 -31.07 -10.26
N GLU A 198 -18.57 -31.19 -8.97
CA GLU A 198 -18.83 -30.04 -8.09
C GLU A 198 -17.54 -29.31 -7.73
N LEU A 199 -16.47 -30.05 -7.43
CA LEU A 199 -15.15 -29.50 -7.12
C LEU A 199 -14.49 -28.83 -8.34
N SER A 200 -14.73 -29.38 -9.53
CA SER A 200 -14.20 -28.90 -10.80
C SER A 200 -15.10 -27.88 -11.49
N LEU A 201 -16.15 -27.38 -10.83
CA LEU A 201 -16.96 -26.32 -11.42
C LEU A 201 -16.02 -25.16 -11.73
N PRO A 202 -15.92 -24.72 -12.99
CA PRO A 202 -15.16 -23.52 -13.29
C PRO A 202 -15.73 -22.43 -12.40
N THR A 203 -14.85 -21.67 -11.74
CA THR A 203 -15.21 -20.36 -11.17
C THR A 203 -16.18 -19.75 -12.17
N PRO A 204 -17.46 -19.50 -11.82
CA PRO A 204 -18.42 -19.01 -12.79
C PRO A 204 -17.72 -17.83 -13.45
N ALA A 205 -17.40 -17.98 -14.74
CA ALA A 205 -16.69 -16.96 -15.48
C ALA A 205 -17.48 -15.70 -15.20
N THR A 206 -16.85 -14.72 -14.54
CA THR A 206 -17.51 -13.48 -14.17
C THR A 206 -18.33 -13.09 -15.39
N ALA A 207 -19.66 -13.12 -15.26
CA ALA A 207 -20.52 -12.88 -16.42
C ALA A 207 -20.00 -11.59 -17.08
N PRO A 208 -19.80 -11.55 -18.41
CA PRO A 208 -19.31 -10.35 -19.06
C PRO A 208 -20.17 -9.20 -18.54
N ALA A 209 -19.52 -8.25 -17.87
CA ALA A 209 -20.22 -7.31 -17.01
C ALA A 209 -21.38 -6.70 -17.81
N PRO A 210 -22.59 -6.55 -17.23
CA PRO A 210 -23.57 -5.66 -17.81
C PRO A 210 -22.87 -4.33 -18.09
N PRO A 211 -23.15 -3.64 -19.22
CA PRO A 211 -22.49 -2.38 -19.55
C PRO A 211 -22.49 -1.51 -18.30
N PRO A 212 -21.31 -1.01 -17.88
CA PRO A 212 -21.12 -0.51 -16.53
C PRO A 212 -22.21 0.52 -16.21
N ALA A 213 -22.89 0.31 -15.07
CA ALA A 213 -23.54 1.43 -14.41
C ALA A 213 -22.45 2.50 -14.23
N PRO A 214 -22.75 3.79 -14.46
CA PRO A 214 -21.73 4.85 -14.45
C PRO A 214 -20.87 4.70 -13.20
N ASP A 215 -19.56 4.48 -13.42
CA ASP A 215 -18.65 3.90 -12.44
C ASP A 215 -18.69 4.62 -11.10
N ALA A 216 -18.59 3.86 -10.01
CA ALA A 216 -18.15 4.42 -8.74
C ALA A 216 -16.83 5.17 -8.99
N PRO A 217 -16.65 6.38 -8.43
CA PRO A 217 -15.53 7.23 -8.77
C PRO A 217 -14.22 6.47 -8.51
N ILE A 218 -13.47 6.22 -9.58
CA ILE A 218 -12.12 5.66 -9.53
C ILE A 218 -11.31 6.58 -8.59
N PRO A 219 -10.63 6.03 -7.56
CA PRO A 219 -9.76 6.85 -6.72
C PRO A 219 -8.77 7.56 -7.65
N LYS A 220 -8.75 8.87 -7.58
CA LYS A 220 -8.02 9.68 -8.54
C LYS A 220 -6.53 9.52 -8.26
N ARG A 221 -5.80 9.08 -9.27
CA ARG A 221 -4.35 8.80 -9.17
C ARG A 221 -3.59 9.94 -9.81
N ILE A 222 -2.55 10.39 -9.14
CA ILE A 222 -1.56 11.29 -9.74
C ILE A 222 -0.26 10.53 -9.74
N PHE A 223 0.31 10.32 -10.91
CA PHE A 223 1.62 9.68 -11.06
C PHE A 223 2.54 10.61 -11.84
N GLY A 224 3.84 10.39 -11.74
CA GLY A 224 4.75 11.28 -12.41
C GLY A 224 6.18 10.82 -12.37
N GLN A 225 7.03 11.64 -13.01
CA GLN A 225 8.46 11.44 -13.04
C GLN A 225 9.16 12.71 -12.54
N VAL A 226 10.18 12.52 -11.70
CA VAL A 226 11.08 13.59 -11.28
C VAL A 226 12.40 13.46 -12.04
N THR A 227 12.83 14.53 -12.68
CA THR A 227 14.07 14.60 -13.45
C THR A 227 14.94 15.77 -13.03
N ASP A 228 16.18 15.84 -13.50
CA ASP A 228 16.93 17.09 -13.53
C ASP A 228 16.59 17.93 -14.78
N LEU A 229 17.30 19.04 -15.00
CA LEU A 229 17.14 19.91 -16.17
C LEU A 229 17.67 19.28 -17.48
N ALA A 230 18.48 18.23 -17.40
CA ALA A 230 18.92 17.46 -18.57
C ALA A 230 17.91 16.37 -18.96
N GLY A 231 16.90 16.13 -18.13
CA GLY A 231 15.90 15.08 -18.31
C GLY A 231 16.30 13.73 -17.71
N GLU A 232 17.39 13.69 -16.95
CA GLU A 232 17.84 12.46 -16.28
C GLU A 232 16.95 12.20 -15.06
N PRO A 233 16.48 10.95 -14.83
CA PRO A 233 15.60 10.64 -13.72
C PRO A 233 16.31 10.79 -12.37
N LEU A 234 15.59 11.31 -11.37
CA LEU A 234 16.10 11.48 -10.01
C LEU A 234 15.49 10.47 -9.05
N LYS A 235 16.34 9.61 -8.49
CA LYS A 235 15.99 8.64 -7.43
C LYS A 235 15.99 9.30 -6.06
N ASP A 236 15.25 8.72 -5.12
CA ASP A 236 15.26 9.09 -3.70
C ASP A 236 14.76 10.52 -3.43
N VAL A 237 13.94 11.07 -4.34
CA VAL A 237 13.30 12.38 -4.15
C VAL A 237 12.17 12.20 -3.16
N SER A 238 12.14 12.99 -2.08
CA SER A 238 11.02 13.03 -1.15
C SER A 238 9.89 13.88 -1.73
N ILE A 239 8.73 13.26 -1.97
CA ILE A 239 7.51 13.90 -2.45
C ILE A 239 6.52 13.98 -1.29
N LYS A 240 6.05 15.17 -0.94
CA LYS A 240 5.11 15.38 0.18
C LYS A 240 3.89 16.17 -0.28
N TRP A 241 2.73 15.82 0.25
CA TRP A 241 1.48 16.56 0.09
C TRP A 241 0.72 16.58 1.43
N LYS A 242 -0.40 17.31 1.48
CA LYS A 242 -1.14 17.57 2.73
C LYS A 242 -1.46 16.31 3.55
N MET A 243 -1.74 15.18 2.88
CA MET A 243 -2.23 13.95 3.52
C MET A 243 -1.26 12.76 3.39
N GLY A 244 -0.07 12.95 2.83
CA GLY A 244 0.85 11.84 2.59
C GLY A 244 2.17 12.23 1.98
N GLY A 245 2.95 11.20 1.65
CA GLY A 245 4.23 11.35 0.97
C GLY A 245 4.70 10.03 0.39
N CYS A 246 5.59 10.11 -0.59
CA CYS A 246 6.28 8.97 -1.17
C CYS A 246 7.71 9.35 -1.55
N VAL A 247 8.47 8.38 -2.05
CA VAL A 247 9.84 8.58 -2.51
C VAL A 247 9.94 8.08 -3.95
N SER A 248 10.62 8.82 -4.83
CA SER A 248 10.81 8.38 -6.21
C SER A 248 11.69 7.14 -6.32
N ASP A 249 11.38 6.27 -7.28
CA ASP A 249 12.15 5.05 -7.55
C ASP A 249 13.41 5.29 -8.40
N GLY A 250 14.07 4.21 -8.82
CA GLY A 250 15.29 4.28 -9.64
C GLY A 250 15.11 4.91 -11.02
N GLU A 251 13.89 4.97 -11.53
CA GLU A 251 13.52 5.61 -12.80
C GLU A 251 12.93 7.02 -12.56
N GLY A 252 13.01 7.52 -11.33
CA GLY A 252 12.46 8.80 -10.90
C GLY A 252 10.93 8.82 -10.85
N SER A 253 10.28 7.66 -10.88
CA SER A 253 8.82 7.56 -10.90
C SER A 253 8.22 7.65 -9.50
N PHE A 254 7.03 8.23 -9.38
CA PHE A 254 6.27 8.30 -8.14
C PHE A 254 4.76 8.20 -8.38
N GLU A 255 4.03 7.81 -7.33
CA GLU A 255 2.57 7.73 -7.32
C GLU A 255 2.00 8.38 -6.05
N MET A 256 0.98 9.20 -6.22
CA MET A 256 0.14 9.79 -5.17
C MET A 256 -1.25 9.18 -5.26
N LEU A 257 -1.64 8.52 -4.17
CA LEU A 257 -3.00 8.05 -3.94
C LEU A 257 -3.69 9.06 -3.04
N GLU A 258 -4.68 9.76 -3.56
CA GLU A 258 -5.59 10.52 -2.72
C GLU A 258 -6.67 9.55 -2.23
N GLU A 259 -6.62 9.22 -0.94
CA GLU A 259 -7.76 8.57 -0.31
C GLU A 259 -8.93 9.55 -0.41
N ALA A 260 -9.96 9.18 -1.17
CA ALA A 260 -11.17 9.98 -1.23
C ALA A 260 -11.66 10.18 0.20
N GLU A 261 -11.71 11.43 0.68
CA GLU A 261 -12.34 11.75 1.96
C GLU A 261 -13.75 11.16 1.92
N THR A 262 -13.94 10.07 2.68
CA THR A 262 -15.24 9.41 2.83
C THR A 262 -16.05 10.12 3.91
N ASP A 263 -15.94 11.44 3.97
CA ASP A 263 -16.81 12.27 4.79
C ASP A 263 -18.19 12.24 4.15
N VAL A 264 -19.03 11.35 4.67
CA VAL A 264 -20.47 11.37 4.47
C VAL A 264 -20.96 12.72 5.00
N PRO A 265 -21.41 13.66 4.16
CA PRO A 265 -21.95 14.92 4.66
C PRO A 265 -23.24 14.60 5.39
N GLU A 266 -23.27 14.85 6.70
CA GLU A 266 -24.44 14.57 7.54
C GLU A 266 -25.58 15.59 7.36
N ASP A 267 -25.45 16.57 6.46
CA ASP A 267 -26.53 17.52 6.19
C ASP A 267 -26.53 18.00 4.73
N GLY A 268 -27.70 17.88 4.09
CA GLY A 268 -27.92 17.97 2.64
C GLY A 268 -27.80 19.36 2.02
N SER A 269 -26.68 20.04 2.20
CA SER A 269 -26.36 21.28 1.47
C SER A 269 -25.47 20.99 0.26
N GLN A 270 -25.96 21.32 -0.94
CA GLN A 270 -25.21 21.22 -2.18
C GLN A 270 -24.02 22.20 -2.16
N ALA A 271 -22.83 21.72 -1.79
CA ALA A 271 -21.60 22.43 -2.02
C ALA A 271 -21.17 22.24 -3.48
N SER A 272 -21.01 23.38 -4.17
CA SER A 272 -20.47 23.46 -5.52
C SER A 272 -19.10 22.77 -5.57
N ALA A 273 -18.89 21.88 -6.54
CA ALA A 273 -17.62 21.19 -6.78
C ALA A 273 -16.50 22.20 -7.08
N SER A 274 -15.83 22.70 -6.03
CA SER A 274 -14.55 23.36 -6.19
C SER A 274 -13.56 22.31 -6.65
N SER A 275 -12.95 22.50 -7.81
CA SER A 275 -11.81 21.71 -8.29
C SER A 275 -10.71 21.73 -7.22
N ALA A 276 -10.65 20.66 -6.42
CA ALA A 276 -9.63 20.53 -5.40
C ALA A 276 -8.26 20.51 -6.09
N SER A 277 -7.37 21.38 -5.64
CA SER A 277 -5.97 21.39 -6.04
C SER A 277 -5.14 21.09 -4.81
N SER A 278 -4.17 20.19 -4.93
CA SER A 278 -3.23 19.87 -3.85
C SER A 278 -1.89 20.55 -4.12
N CYS A 279 -1.21 21.02 -3.07
CA CYS A 279 0.17 21.47 -3.17
C CYS A 279 1.08 20.27 -2.91
N VAL A 280 1.97 19.99 -3.85
CA VAL A 280 2.93 18.89 -3.77
C VAL A 280 4.34 19.48 -3.74
N SER A 281 5.12 19.13 -2.72
CA SER A 281 6.51 19.54 -2.57
C SER A 281 7.48 18.39 -2.88
N PHE A 282 8.64 18.75 -3.42
CA PHE A 282 9.68 17.85 -3.90
C PHE A 282 11.02 18.30 -3.32
N GLU A 283 11.70 17.38 -2.63
CA GLU A 283 12.98 17.62 -1.95
C GLU A 283 13.98 16.52 -2.30
N CYS A 284 15.21 16.89 -2.68
CA CYS A 284 16.27 15.95 -3.00
C CYS A 284 17.64 16.56 -2.65
N ASP A 285 18.53 15.77 -2.07
CA ASP A 285 19.85 16.23 -1.66
C ASP A 285 20.67 16.74 -2.86
N GLY A 286 21.23 17.94 -2.72
CA GLY A 286 21.99 18.58 -3.79
C GLY A 286 21.13 19.31 -4.84
N PHE A 287 19.81 19.37 -4.63
CA PHE A 287 18.86 20.11 -5.46
C PHE A 287 18.12 21.17 -4.64
N ALA A 288 17.68 22.23 -5.31
CA ALA A 288 16.76 23.20 -4.74
C ALA A 288 15.36 22.56 -4.63
N PRO A 289 14.67 22.70 -3.49
CA PRO A 289 13.30 22.21 -3.31
C PRO A 289 12.34 22.97 -4.23
N THR A 290 11.32 22.26 -4.71
CA THR A 290 10.28 22.81 -5.58
C THR A 290 8.91 22.43 -5.06
N SER A 291 7.90 23.24 -5.36
CA SER A 291 6.51 22.89 -5.08
C SER A 291 5.63 23.30 -6.25
N MET A 292 4.59 22.52 -6.50
CA MET A 292 3.59 22.84 -7.54
C MET A 292 2.18 22.52 -7.08
N ARG A 293 1.22 23.24 -7.64
CA ARG A 293 -0.20 22.95 -7.48
C ARG A 293 -0.62 21.94 -8.53
N VAL A 294 -1.21 20.85 -8.08
CA VAL A 294 -1.68 19.77 -8.95
C VAL A 294 -3.20 19.65 -8.81
N SER A 295 -3.90 19.64 -9.93
CA SER A 295 -5.35 19.44 -9.96
C SER A 295 -5.69 17.99 -9.61
N VAL A 296 -6.47 17.76 -8.56
CA VAL A 296 -6.96 16.41 -8.24
C VAL A 296 -8.34 16.16 -8.87
N ALA A 297 -8.64 16.84 -9.99
CA ALA A 297 -9.92 16.68 -10.68
C ALA A 297 -9.99 15.38 -11.50
N SER A 298 -8.86 14.94 -12.07
CA SER A 298 -8.74 13.77 -12.92
C SER A 298 -7.40 13.08 -12.72
N GLU A 299 -7.32 11.82 -13.15
CA GLU A 299 -6.03 11.14 -13.29
C GLU A 299 -5.12 11.92 -14.24
N GLN A 300 -3.88 12.14 -13.83
CA GLN A 300 -2.91 12.85 -14.66
C GLN A 300 -1.47 12.39 -14.38
N SER A 301 -0.66 12.48 -15.43
CA SER A 301 0.78 12.29 -15.38
C SER A 301 1.48 13.65 -15.34
N ILE A 302 2.38 13.85 -14.39
CA ILE A 302 3.17 15.09 -14.28
C ILE A 302 4.66 14.80 -14.37
N VAL A 303 5.42 15.73 -14.95
CA VAL A 303 6.89 15.67 -14.97
C VAL A 303 7.41 16.89 -14.21
N VAL A 304 8.30 16.65 -13.25
CA VAL A 304 8.84 17.69 -12.38
C VAL A 304 10.36 17.71 -12.52
N ALA A 305 10.91 18.84 -12.94
CA ALA A 305 12.34 19.02 -13.03
C ALA A 305 12.89 19.72 -11.77
N LEU A 306 13.81 19.08 -11.06
CA LEU A 306 14.54 19.69 -9.95
C LEU A 306 15.83 20.33 -10.43
N ARG A 307 16.13 21.49 -9.86
CA ARG A 307 17.33 22.25 -10.20
C ARG A 307 18.44 21.94 -9.23
N LYS A 308 19.62 21.61 -9.75
CA LYS A 308 20.82 21.40 -8.93
C LYS A 308 21.25 22.70 -8.23
N LEU A 309 21.82 22.59 -7.04
CA LEU A 309 22.46 23.72 -6.38
C LEU A 309 23.65 24.21 -7.22
N SER A 310 23.69 25.51 -7.53
CA SER A 310 24.76 26.09 -8.36
C SER A 310 25.97 26.52 -7.53
N ALA A 311 25.76 26.87 -6.26
CA ALA A 311 26.83 27.12 -5.31
C ALA A 311 26.41 26.84 -3.86
N SER A 312 27.40 26.55 -3.01
CA SER A 312 27.22 26.45 -1.57
C SER A 312 28.49 26.89 -0.85
N ALA A 313 28.37 27.54 0.30
CA ALA A 313 29.50 27.82 1.18
C ALA A 313 29.13 27.66 2.66
N THR A 314 30.12 27.27 3.47
CA THR A 314 29.97 27.26 4.93
C THR A 314 30.44 28.61 5.48
N LEU A 315 29.56 29.26 6.24
CA LEU A 315 29.77 30.58 6.84
C LEU A 315 29.66 30.48 8.37
N ASP A 316 30.27 31.42 9.09
CA ASP A 316 29.98 31.61 10.51
C ASP A 316 28.72 32.50 10.64
N ALA A 317 27.67 32.01 11.29
CA ALA A 317 26.42 32.75 11.41
C ALA A 317 26.57 34.10 12.12
N THR A 318 27.59 34.25 12.99
CA THR A 318 27.85 35.49 13.74
C THR A 318 28.68 36.50 12.95
N GLU A 319 29.50 36.06 12.00
CA GLU A 319 30.29 36.94 11.13
C GLU A 319 29.62 37.22 9.78
N GLY A 320 28.70 36.35 9.35
CA GLY A 320 28.09 36.41 8.03
C GLY A 320 29.02 35.93 6.92
N GLY A 321 28.75 36.35 5.68
CA GLY A 321 29.60 36.05 4.53
C GLY A 321 28.91 36.17 3.19
N GLN A 322 29.51 35.57 2.16
CA GLN A 322 28.99 35.61 0.79
C GLN A 322 29.13 34.24 0.12
N VAL A 323 28.09 33.86 -0.64
CA VAL A 323 28.13 32.74 -1.58
C VAL A 323 28.03 33.32 -2.98
N VAL A 324 28.94 32.91 -3.87
CA VAL A 324 28.96 33.35 -5.28
C VAL A 324 28.80 32.13 -6.16
N ASP A 325 27.83 32.19 -7.08
CA ASP A 325 27.70 31.23 -8.17
C ASP A 325 28.76 31.53 -9.24
N PRO A 326 29.75 30.63 -9.45
CA PRO A 326 30.83 30.88 -10.39
C PRO A 326 30.38 30.89 -11.85
N SER A 327 29.22 30.31 -12.16
CA SER A 327 28.71 30.20 -13.53
C SER A 327 27.98 31.48 -13.98
N SER A 328 27.07 31.97 -13.15
CA SER A 328 26.26 33.16 -13.44
C SER A 328 26.87 34.47 -12.90
N GLY A 329 27.79 34.38 -11.94
CA GLY A 329 28.29 35.53 -11.19
C GLY A 329 27.30 36.07 -10.15
N SER A 330 26.12 35.46 -10.02
CA SER A 330 25.14 35.82 -8.99
C SER A 330 25.70 35.54 -7.60
N SER A 331 25.28 36.32 -6.61
CA SER A 331 25.74 36.10 -5.23
C SER A 331 24.68 36.42 -4.21
N VAL A 332 24.79 35.79 -3.04
CA VAL A 332 24.03 36.12 -1.85
C VAL A 332 24.99 36.52 -0.73
N THR A 333 24.74 37.66 -0.11
CA THR A 333 25.47 38.12 1.08
C THR A 333 24.58 37.94 2.30
N VAL A 334 25.07 37.20 3.29
CA VAL A 334 24.39 36.96 4.56
C VAL A 334 25.04 37.87 5.60
N PRO A 335 24.32 38.87 6.16
CA PRO A 335 24.88 39.72 7.19
C PRO A 335 25.06 38.97 8.53
N PRO A 336 25.98 39.43 9.40
CA PRO A 336 26.14 38.94 10.76
C PRO A 336 24.83 38.75 11.52
N SER A 337 24.63 37.59 12.15
CA SER A 337 23.54 37.32 13.10
C SER A 337 22.12 37.55 12.54
N THR A 338 21.94 37.29 11.24
CA THR A 338 20.64 37.40 10.54
C THR A 338 19.89 36.08 10.42
N LEU A 339 20.55 34.95 10.63
CA LEU A 339 19.92 33.62 10.56
C LEU A 339 19.43 33.18 11.94
N VAL A 340 18.20 32.63 11.96
CA VAL A 340 17.52 32.10 13.15
C VAL A 340 16.92 30.74 12.82
N TYR A 341 16.60 29.93 13.83
CA TYR A 341 15.75 28.76 13.64
C TYR A 341 14.28 29.20 13.49
N ALA A 342 13.41 28.29 13.05
CA ALA A 342 11.98 28.57 12.85
C ALA A 342 11.24 29.03 14.13
N ASP A 343 11.78 28.74 15.32
CA ASP A 343 11.25 29.24 16.59
C ASP A 343 11.76 30.65 16.97
N GLY A 344 12.57 31.26 16.10
CA GLY A 344 13.19 32.57 16.29
C GLY A 344 14.46 32.56 17.13
N SER A 345 14.93 31.39 17.60
CA SER A 345 16.15 31.29 18.38
C SER A 345 17.41 31.57 17.53
N PRO A 346 18.45 32.20 18.09
CA PRO A 346 19.64 32.57 17.33
C PRO A 346 20.49 31.34 16.99
N VAL A 347 21.01 31.30 15.76
CA VAL A 347 21.96 30.27 15.33
C VAL A 347 23.38 30.68 15.71
N THR A 348 24.12 29.76 16.33
CA THR A 348 25.54 29.96 16.65
C THR A 348 26.38 28.86 16.02
N GLY A 349 27.45 29.24 15.33
CA GLY A 349 28.39 28.31 14.69
C GLY A 349 28.25 28.23 13.17
N PRO A 350 28.87 27.20 12.56
CA PRO A 350 28.94 27.08 11.11
C PRO A 350 27.57 26.74 10.51
N VAL A 351 27.22 27.45 9.45
CA VAL A 351 26.00 27.23 8.65
C VAL A 351 26.37 27.03 7.19
N THR A 352 25.67 26.15 6.49
CA THR A 352 25.84 25.95 5.05
C THR A 352 24.76 26.71 4.32
N VAL A 353 25.16 27.72 3.55
CA VAL A 353 24.27 28.50 2.70
C VAL A 353 24.42 28.00 1.27
N SER A 354 23.28 27.69 0.65
CA SER A 354 23.18 27.16 -0.70
C SER A 354 22.39 28.09 -1.60
N LEU A 355 22.78 28.15 -2.86
CA LEU A 355 22.23 29.01 -3.89
C LEU A 355 21.94 28.16 -5.13
N SER A 356 20.79 28.40 -5.75
CA SER A 356 20.47 27.88 -7.07
C SER A 356 19.85 28.99 -7.92
N VAL A 357 20.49 29.33 -9.03
CA VAL A 357 20.13 30.48 -9.88
C VAL A 357 19.37 30.01 -11.10
N ILE A 358 18.33 30.76 -11.45
CA ILE A 358 17.61 30.65 -12.71
C ILE A 358 18.14 31.73 -13.64
N ASP A 359 19.00 31.31 -14.57
CA ASP A 359 19.49 32.14 -15.67
C ASP A 359 18.35 32.38 -16.67
N ALA A 360 17.98 33.64 -16.87
CA ALA A 360 16.93 34.04 -17.81
C ALA A 360 17.39 34.00 -19.29
N THR A 361 18.69 33.81 -19.53
CA THR A 361 19.24 33.69 -20.89
C THR A 361 19.29 32.24 -21.39
N ASP A 362 19.11 31.27 -20.48
CA ASP A 362 19.03 29.85 -20.80
C ASP A 362 17.56 29.37 -20.81
N PRO A 363 17.01 28.97 -21.98
CA PRO A 363 15.65 28.48 -22.08
C PRO A 363 15.35 27.25 -21.21
N ALA A 364 16.31 26.35 -21.01
CA ALA A 364 16.13 25.17 -20.16
C ALA A 364 16.01 25.59 -18.69
N SER A 365 16.80 26.58 -18.29
CA SER A 365 16.71 27.19 -16.98
C SER A 365 15.37 27.92 -16.77
N LEU A 366 14.91 28.73 -17.72
CA LEU A 366 13.62 29.40 -17.62
C LEU A 366 12.43 28.42 -17.50
N ALA A 367 12.49 27.27 -18.19
CA ALA A 367 11.47 26.25 -18.12
C ALA A 367 11.30 25.62 -16.72
N SER A 368 12.27 25.82 -15.82
CA SER A 368 12.17 25.35 -14.43
C SER A 368 11.56 26.37 -13.47
N MET A 369 11.19 27.58 -13.94
CA MET A 369 10.51 28.53 -13.06
C MET A 369 9.13 27.98 -12.68
N PRO A 370 8.76 27.98 -11.39
CA PRO A 370 7.40 27.61 -11.00
C PRO A 370 6.39 28.65 -11.52
N GLY A 371 5.37 28.19 -12.25
CA GLY A 371 4.29 29.02 -12.80
C GLY A 371 4.31 29.13 -14.33
N ASP A 372 3.33 29.83 -14.90
CA ASP A 372 3.16 30.02 -16.36
C ASP A 372 3.49 31.45 -16.83
N PHE A 373 4.00 32.30 -15.94
CA PHE A 373 4.26 33.73 -16.15
C PHE A 373 3.03 34.55 -16.57
N SER A 374 1.82 34.00 -16.47
CA SER A 374 0.60 34.73 -16.82
C SER A 374 0.28 35.78 -15.76
N ALA A 375 -0.08 36.99 -16.21
CA ALA A 375 -0.59 38.07 -15.37
C ALA A 375 -1.74 38.79 -16.07
N ILE A 376 -2.50 39.58 -15.31
CA ILE A 376 -3.53 40.47 -15.86
C ILE A 376 -2.98 41.89 -15.85
N GLY A 377 -2.85 42.49 -17.04
CA GLY A 377 -2.41 43.87 -17.22
C GLY A 377 -3.43 44.88 -16.67
N ALA A 378 -3.01 46.14 -16.53
CA ALA A 378 -3.87 47.21 -16.01
C ALA A 378 -5.13 47.48 -16.86
N ASN A 379 -5.15 47.02 -18.10
CA ASN A 379 -6.28 47.07 -19.03
C ASN A 379 -7.19 45.82 -18.96
N GLY A 380 -6.89 44.86 -18.10
CA GLY A 380 -7.62 43.59 -17.98
C GLY A 380 -7.20 42.52 -19.00
N GLU A 381 -6.18 42.76 -19.81
CA GLU A 381 -5.68 41.78 -20.78
C GLU A 381 -4.69 40.81 -20.13
N SER A 382 -4.66 39.57 -20.62
CA SER A 382 -3.62 38.61 -20.22
C SER A 382 -2.28 39.05 -20.81
N VAL A 383 -1.28 39.25 -19.96
CA VAL A 383 0.09 39.60 -20.33
C VAL A 383 1.05 38.57 -19.74
N MET A 384 2.24 38.43 -20.33
CA MET A 384 3.30 37.58 -19.80
C MET A 384 4.27 38.43 -18.98
N LEU A 385 4.63 37.99 -17.78
CA LEU A 385 5.63 38.65 -16.95
C LEU A 385 7.03 38.39 -17.52
N GLU A 386 7.77 39.47 -17.79
CA GLU A 386 9.21 39.36 -18.03
C GLU A 386 9.92 39.21 -16.70
N SER A 387 10.50 38.03 -16.46
CA SER A 387 11.40 37.80 -15.33
C SER A 387 12.85 38.00 -15.78
N LEU A 388 13.62 38.73 -14.99
CA LEU A 388 15.07 38.91 -15.22
C LEU A 388 15.91 37.79 -14.56
N GLY A 389 15.25 36.75 -14.06
CA GLY A 389 15.86 35.65 -13.32
C GLY A 389 15.30 35.54 -11.91
N ALA A 390 15.58 34.41 -11.27
CA ALA A 390 15.21 34.14 -9.88
C ALA A 390 16.31 33.31 -9.23
N ALA A 391 16.34 33.27 -7.90
CA ALA A 391 17.25 32.39 -7.19
C ALA A 391 16.54 31.76 -6.00
N TRP A 392 16.82 30.49 -5.76
CA TRP A 392 16.54 29.83 -4.50
C TRP A 392 17.75 29.96 -3.58
N ILE A 393 17.50 30.33 -2.32
CA ILE A 393 18.51 30.45 -1.28
C ILE A 393 18.02 29.64 -0.09
N GLY A 394 18.86 28.74 0.42
CA GLY A 394 18.59 27.97 1.62
C GLY A 394 19.79 27.97 2.55
N ALA A 395 19.54 27.88 3.86
CA ALA A 395 20.58 27.77 4.86
C ALA A 395 20.24 26.63 5.84
N VAL A 396 21.25 25.83 6.17
CA VAL A 396 21.13 24.75 7.15
C VAL A 396 22.28 24.80 8.15
N ASP A 397 22.07 24.32 9.37
CA ASP A 397 23.14 24.15 10.34
C ASP A 397 23.98 22.87 10.10
N SER A 398 24.94 22.60 10.99
CA SER A 398 25.79 21.40 10.93
C SER A 398 25.06 20.05 11.04
N LYS A 399 23.79 20.06 11.49
CA LYS A 399 22.93 18.88 11.64
C LYS A 399 21.91 18.76 10.51
N GLY A 400 21.88 19.72 9.58
CA GLY A 400 20.89 19.78 8.50
C GLY A 400 19.57 20.43 8.89
N GLU A 401 19.50 21.13 10.02
CA GLU A 401 18.29 21.86 10.43
C GLU A 401 18.17 23.16 9.64
N ALA A 402 16.99 23.41 9.06
CA ALA A 402 16.72 24.58 8.22
C ALA A 402 16.69 25.87 9.02
N LEU A 403 17.23 26.93 8.43
CA LEU A 403 17.34 28.26 9.03
C LEU A 403 16.50 29.29 8.26
N GLU A 404 15.99 30.27 8.98
CA GLU A 404 15.21 31.39 8.47
C GLU A 404 15.95 32.71 8.65
N VAL A 405 15.51 33.74 7.93
CA VAL A 405 16.01 35.11 8.11
C VAL A 405 15.20 35.79 9.20
N LYS A 406 15.90 36.36 10.19
CA LYS A 406 15.30 37.06 11.32
C LYS A 406 14.37 38.18 10.86
N GLU A 407 13.16 38.24 11.42
CA GLU A 407 12.24 39.37 11.23
C GLU A 407 12.94 40.70 11.57
N ASP A 408 12.70 41.73 10.75
CA ASP A 408 13.30 43.08 10.84
C ASP A 408 14.82 43.19 10.63
N SER A 409 15.50 42.13 10.20
CA SER A 409 16.83 42.29 9.61
C SER A 409 16.70 42.96 8.23
N GLU A 410 17.63 43.86 7.88
CA GLU A 410 17.82 44.25 6.47
C GLU A 410 18.26 42.97 5.74
N GLY A 411 17.29 42.21 5.23
CA GLY A 411 17.55 40.97 4.50
C GLY A 411 18.46 41.23 3.29
N PRO A 412 19.09 40.20 2.73
CA PRO A 412 19.76 40.33 1.44
C PRO A 412 18.80 41.00 0.47
N ALA A 413 19.22 42.11 -0.14
CA ALA A 413 18.37 42.89 -1.04
C ALA A 413 18.00 42.04 -2.27
N GLY A 414 16.91 41.29 -2.19
CA GLY A 414 16.39 40.42 -3.23
C GLY A 414 15.36 39.43 -2.69
N ALA A 415 14.14 39.51 -3.23
CA ALA A 415 13.00 38.59 -3.03
C ALA A 415 12.21 38.69 -1.71
N LYS A 416 11.38 39.74 -1.59
CA LYS A 416 10.06 39.61 -0.91
C LYS A 416 9.06 39.10 -1.95
N GLY A 417 8.76 37.81 -1.96
CA GLY A 417 7.60 37.25 -2.65
C GLY A 417 6.35 37.56 -1.85
N GLY A 418 5.59 38.57 -2.27
CA GLY A 418 4.25 38.84 -1.72
C GLY A 418 3.26 37.85 -2.33
N GLU A 419 2.54 37.12 -1.47
CA GLU A 419 1.29 36.47 -1.86
C GLU A 419 0.29 37.54 -2.33
N ALA A 420 -0.23 37.34 -3.53
CA ALA A 420 -1.47 37.93 -4.02
C ALA A 420 -2.33 36.80 -4.60
#